data_AF-A0A926PJP7-F1
#
_entry.id   AF-A0A926PJP7-F1
#
_cell.length_a   1.000
_cell.length_b   1.000
_cell.length_c   1.000
_cell.angle_alpha   90.00
_cell.angle_beta   90.00
_cell.angle_gamma   90.00
#
_symmetry.space_group_name_H-M   'P 1'
#
loop_
_entity.id
_entity.type
_entity.pdbx_description
1 polymer ?
#
loop_
_entity_poly.entity_id
_entity_poly.type
_entity_poly.pdbx_seq_one_letter_code
_entity_poly.pdbx_strand_id
1 'polypeptide(L)'
;MSAKIYLHWTATHYDWVVRDHYHTIVTGNGRIHRLHDYTIDLSGHTYRRNDNSIGISCACMGGEDPWDLPPTDAQIEAMCQEVARVAKSWNWTEKDINVKSIMTHAEAASNRDGWIVHENYGPLMWGGTGERWDFLQLSRRGATNGGDVLREKILKYFQGASPAPKPLKFVSDQTIEANGKPLTVSIDENGSSWARAGELLTLYNLSYFWDSSKRRILIGNSDTAPKYLQDKVQPSVGYPLFEMSLQGGNSPIILTGIVRDGRAHCRVLEFAEEFGITASFNPLKLGRRLGG
;
A
#
# COMPACT_ATOMS: atom_id res chain seq x y z
N MET A 1 1.26 23.21 4.64
CA MET A 1 0.05 22.83 3.87
C MET A 1 -0.51 21.54 4.45
N SER A 2 -1.81 21.27 4.32
CA SER A 2 -2.34 19.94 4.70
C SER A 2 -1.81 18.88 3.74
N ALA A 3 -1.64 17.64 4.22
CA ALA A 3 -1.28 16.53 3.36
C ALA A 3 -2.34 16.30 2.27
N LYS A 4 -1.94 15.80 1.11
CA LYS A 4 -2.85 15.53 -0.02
C LYS A 4 -2.71 14.10 -0.52
N ILE A 5 -3.80 13.57 -1.07
CA ILE A 5 -3.84 12.27 -1.73
C ILE A 5 -4.27 12.48 -3.18
N TYR A 6 -3.45 12.02 -4.12
CA TYR A 6 -3.74 12.03 -5.54
C TYR A 6 -4.04 10.62 -6.04
N LEU A 7 -5.16 10.48 -6.75
CA LEU A 7 -5.65 9.21 -7.29
C LEU A 7 -5.33 9.12 -8.78
N HIS A 8 -4.70 8.03 -9.18
CA HIS A 8 -4.19 7.80 -10.53
C HIS A 8 -4.64 6.46 -11.10
N TRP A 9 -4.53 6.31 -12.41
CA TRP A 9 -4.27 5.01 -13.01
C TRP A 9 -2.86 4.99 -13.57
N THR A 10 -2.40 3.83 -13.98
CA THR A 10 -1.04 3.62 -14.49
C THR A 10 -0.96 3.63 -16.02
N ALA A 11 -2.09 3.48 -16.72
CA ALA A 11 -2.14 3.23 -18.17
C ALA A 11 -1.41 1.94 -18.58
N THR A 12 -1.66 0.86 -17.83
CA THR A 12 -0.98 -0.44 -18.00
C THR A 12 -1.94 -1.62 -17.79
N HIS A 13 -1.40 -2.84 -17.88
CA HIS A 13 -2.13 -4.07 -17.54
C HIS A 13 -2.42 -4.19 -16.03
N TYR A 14 -3.39 -5.04 -15.71
CA TYR A 14 -3.89 -5.25 -14.35
C TYR A 14 -2.88 -5.76 -13.31
N ASP A 15 -1.75 -6.30 -13.76
CA ASP A 15 -0.70 -6.89 -12.94
C ASP A 15 0.52 -5.97 -12.76
N TRP A 16 0.50 -4.77 -13.36
CA TRP A 16 1.62 -3.84 -13.29
C TRP A 16 1.83 -3.33 -11.86
N VAL A 17 3.04 -3.54 -11.34
CA VAL A 17 3.48 -3.04 -10.04
C VAL A 17 4.93 -2.59 -10.17
N VAL A 18 5.16 -1.28 -10.26
CA VAL A 18 6.51 -0.69 -10.35
C VAL A 18 6.68 0.39 -9.29
N ARG A 19 7.86 0.38 -8.67
CA ARG A 19 8.26 1.32 -7.62
C ARG A 19 8.55 2.74 -8.14
N ASP A 20 8.75 3.66 -7.21
CA ASP A 20 9.20 5.03 -7.39
C ASP A 20 8.22 5.97 -8.13
N HIS A 21 7.13 5.42 -8.69
CA HIS A 21 6.04 6.19 -9.32
C HIS A 21 4.92 6.58 -8.34
N TYR A 22 4.42 5.60 -7.57
CA TYR A 22 3.30 5.77 -6.66
C TYR A 22 3.62 5.13 -5.31
N HIS A 23 3.02 5.67 -4.25
CA HIS A 23 3.17 5.07 -2.92
C HIS A 23 2.46 3.73 -2.83
N THR A 24 1.35 3.61 -3.56
CA THR A 24 0.53 2.40 -3.60
C THR A 24 -0.02 2.15 -4.98
N ILE A 25 0.01 0.89 -5.38
CA ILE A 25 -0.61 0.40 -6.61
C ILE A 25 -1.62 -0.69 -6.26
N VAL A 26 -2.82 -0.61 -6.84
CA VAL A 26 -3.89 -1.58 -6.70
C VAL A 26 -4.02 -2.38 -7.99
N THR A 27 -3.74 -3.68 -7.95
CA THR A 27 -3.83 -4.57 -9.12
C THR A 27 -5.28 -4.94 -9.44
N GLY A 28 -5.55 -5.46 -10.65
CA GLY A 28 -6.92 -5.67 -11.17
C GLY A 28 -7.83 -6.53 -10.29
N ASN A 29 -7.27 -7.38 -9.45
CA ASN A 29 -8.00 -8.20 -8.47
C ASN A 29 -8.21 -7.50 -7.12
N GLY A 30 -7.86 -6.21 -7.00
CA GLY A 30 -8.00 -5.41 -5.78
C GLY A 30 -6.88 -5.58 -4.76
N ARG A 31 -5.77 -6.27 -5.09
CA ARG A 31 -4.64 -6.38 -4.14
C ARG A 31 -3.88 -5.06 -4.04
N ILE A 32 -3.57 -4.68 -2.80
CA ILE A 32 -2.87 -3.45 -2.45
C ILE A 32 -1.38 -3.76 -2.33
N HIS A 33 -0.58 -3.06 -3.13
CA HIS A 33 0.87 -3.06 -3.08
C HIS A 33 1.34 -1.71 -2.57
N ARG A 34 1.61 -1.61 -1.26
CA ARG A 34 2.30 -0.43 -0.69
C ARG A 34 3.79 -0.56 -0.94
N LEU A 35 4.33 0.36 -1.72
CA LEU A 35 5.72 0.33 -2.18
C LEU A 35 6.60 1.30 -1.39
N HIS A 36 6.03 2.45 -1.02
CA HIS A 36 6.72 3.51 -0.31
C HIS A 36 5.93 3.97 0.90
N ASP A 37 6.67 4.47 1.89
CA ASP A 37 6.12 5.10 3.08
C ASP A 37 5.32 6.37 2.74
N TYR A 38 4.11 6.50 3.28
CA TYR A 38 3.29 7.70 3.13
C TYR A 38 3.82 8.96 3.84
N THR A 39 4.97 8.89 4.53
CA THR A 39 5.64 10.06 5.14
C THR A 39 6.81 10.60 4.32
N ILE A 40 7.04 10.06 3.12
CA ILE A 40 8.00 10.63 2.19
C ILE A 40 7.27 11.23 0.98
N ASP A 41 7.94 12.16 0.30
CA ASP A 41 7.45 12.67 -0.98
C ASP A 41 8.07 11.89 -2.12
N LEU A 42 7.27 11.56 -3.14
CA LEU A 42 7.74 11.00 -4.41
C LEU A 42 7.65 12.07 -5.49
N SER A 43 8.69 12.23 -6.30
CA SER A 43 8.78 13.33 -7.26
C SER A 43 7.98 13.13 -8.56
N GLY A 44 7.36 11.96 -8.76
CA GLY A 44 6.97 11.48 -10.09
C GLY A 44 5.47 11.39 -10.43
N HIS A 45 4.53 11.70 -9.53
CA HIS A 45 3.12 11.40 -9.78
C HIS A 45 2.24 12.59 -10.17
N THR A 46 2.39 13.76 -9.54
CA THR A 46 1.52 14.93 -9.78
C THR A 46 2.35 16.20 -9.96
N TYR A 47 2.45 16.68 -11.21
CA TYR A 47 3.27 17.85 -11.56
C TYR A 47 3.02 19.06 -10.65
N ARG A 48 4.10 19.59 -10.05
CA ARG A 48 4.11 20.72 -9.08
C ARG A 48 3.26 20.54 -7.81
N ARG A 49 2.88 19.31 -7.51
CA ARG A 49 1.92 18.99 -6.44
C ARG A 49 2.38 17.86 -5.51
N ASN A 50 3.59 17.33 -5.75
CA ASN A 50 4.13 16.16 -5.08
C ASN A 50 4.51 16.40 -3.60
N ASP A 51 4.88 17.62 -3.24
CA ASP A 51 5.32 17.94 -1.88
C ASP A 51 4.19 17.76 -0.86
N ASN A 52 4.50 17.11 0.26
CA ASN A 52 3.56 16.74 1.32
C ASN A 52 2.31 16.04 0.77
N SER A 53 2.51 15.07 -0.13
CA SER A 53 1.42 14.36 -0.77
C SER A 53 1.78 12.91 -1.11
N ILE A 54 0.75 12.09 -1.27
CA ILE A 54 0.91 10.71 -1.71
C ILE A 54 0.12 10.44 -2.99
N GLY A 55 0.68 9.61 -3.86
CA GLY A 55 0.03 9.05 -5.03
C GLY A 55 -0.44 7.61 -4.77
N ILE A 56 -1.73 7.33 -4.98
CA ILE A 56 -2.33 5.99 -4.95
C ILE A 56 -2.90 5.71 -6.34
N SER A 57 -2.54 4.58 -6.94
CA SER A 57 -2.87 4.27 -8.33
C SER A 57 -3.54 2.92 -8.52
N CYS A 58 -4.37 2.79 -9.55
CA CYS A 58 -4.87 1.51 -10.06
C CYS A 58 -4.05 1.05 -11.27
N ALA A 59 -3.60 -0.21 -11.26
CA ALA A 59 -2.97 -0.85 -12.41
C ALA A 59 -4.03 -1.14 -13.48
N CYS A 60 -4.34 -0.20 -14.38
CA CYS A 60 -5.39 -0.32 -15.38
C CYS A 60 -5.18 0.72 -16.49
N MET A 61 -6.15 0.81 -17.41
CA MET A 61 -6.19 1.70 -18.56
C MET A 61 -5.10 1.43 -19.62
N GLY A 62 -4.61 0.19 -19.67
CA GLY A 62 -3.75 -0.30 -20.74
C GLY A 62 -4.53 -0.95 -21.89
N GLY A 63 -3.81 -1.31 -22.96
CA GLY A 63 -4.40 -1.86 -24.18
C GLY A 63 -4.13 -0.97 -25.39
N GLU A 64 -4.82 -1.24 -26.50
CA GLU A 64 -4.79 -0.37 -27.69
C GLU A 64 -5.75 0.81 -27.52
N ASP A 65 -6.94 0.55 -26.96
CA ASP A 65 -7.86 1.57 -26.44
C ASP A 65 -7.74 1.61 -24.91
N PRO A 66 -7.62 2.78 -24.26
CA PRO A 66 -7.54 2.89 -22.81
C PRO A 66 -8.69 2.19 -22.06
N TRP A 67 -9.84 2.00 -22.70
CA TRP A 67 -11.00 1.30 -22.12
C TRP A 67 -11.02 -0.21 -22.39
N ASP A 68 -9.96 -0.79 -22.95
CA ASP A 68 -9.81 -2.24 -23.05
C ASP A 68 -9.61 -2.86 -21.66
N LEU A 69 -8.90 -2.15 -20.78
CA LEU A 69 -8.65 -2.54 -19.39
C LEU A 69 -9.14 -1.46 -18.41
N PRO A 70 -10.46 -1.20 -18.32
CA PRO A 70 -11.01 -0.18 -17.42
C PRO A 70 -10.67 -0.47 -15.95
N PRO A 71 -10.71 0.51 -15.03
CA PRO A 71 -10.58 0.20 -13.61
C PRO A 71 -11.66 -0.81 -13.19
N THR A 72 -11.26 -1.88 -12.52
CA THR A 72 -12.20 -2.89 -12.02
C THR A 72 -12.89 -2.40 -10.75
N ASP A 73 -14.08 -2.93 -10.45
CA ASP A 73 -14.74 -2.65 -9.18
C ASP A 73 -13.83 -3.01 -7.99
N ALA A 74 -13.15 -4.16 -8.05
CA ALA A 74 -12.20 -4.58 -7.01
C ALA A 74 -11.09 -3.54 -6.77
N GLN A 75 -10.56 -2.94 -7.84
CA GLN A 75 -9.58 -1.86 -7.74
C GLN A 75 -10.14 -0.60 -7.07
N ILE A 76 -11.31 -0.15 -7.52
CA ILE A 76 -11.96 1.05 -6.97
C ILE A 76 -12.30 0.86 -5.50
N GLU A 77 -12.87 -0.28 -5.13
CA GLU A 77 -13.20 -0.63 -3.74
C GLU A 77 -11.93 -0.61 -2.86
N ALA A 78 -10.87 -1.30 -3.28
CA ALA A 78 -9.62 -1.40 -2.52
C ALA A 78 -8.88 -0.05 -2.41
N MET A 79 -8.82 0.73 -3.50
CA MET A 79 -8.25 2.08 -3.49
C MET A 79 -9.01 2.99 -2.52
N CYS A 80 -10.35 3.03 -2.58
CA CYS A 80 -11.14 3.87 -1.70
C CYS A 80 -11.02 3.45 -0.21
N GLN A 81 -10.96 2.15 0.08
CA GLN A 81 -10.69 1.64 1.43
C GLN A 81 -9.30 2.06 1.93
N GLU A 82 -8.29 1.98 1.07
CA GLU A 82 -6.93 2.36 1.42
C GLU A 82 -6.83 3.86 1.71
N VAL A 83 -7.41 4.71 0.86
CA VAL A 83 -7.47 6.15 1.07
C VAL A 83 -8.17 6.49 2.39
N ALA A 84 -9.30 5.84 2.70
CA ALA A 84 -10.00 6.04 3.96
C ALA A 84 -9.15 5.63 5.18
N ARG A 85 -8.40 4.53 5.06
CA ARG A 85 -7.47 4.06 6.10
C ARG A 85 -6.30 5.03 6.31
N VAL A 86 -5.74 5.59 5.23
CA VAL A 86 -4.69 6.62 5.31
C VAL A 86 -5.23 7.88 5.98
N ALA A 87 -6.38 8.40 5.53
CA ALA A 87 -7.02 9.56 6.14
C ALA A 87 -7.21 9.39 7.65
N LYS A 88 -7.71 8.22 8.10
CA LYS A 88 -7.80 7.89 9.53
C LYS A 88 -6.45 7.91 10.23
N SER A 89 -5.41 7.35 9.62
CA SER A 89 -4.06 7.33 10.19
C SER A 89 -3.43 8.71 10.32
N TRP A 90 -3.86 9.67 9.50
CA TRP A 90 -3.46 11.07 9.56
C TRP A 90 -4.34 11.92 10.47
N ASN A 91 -5.25 11.29 11.23
CA ASN A 91 -6.23 11.96 12.09
C ASN A 91 -7.11 12.96 11.36
N TRP A 92 -7.39 12.73 10.07
CA TRP A 92 -8.36 13.52 9.33
C TRP A 92 -9.77 13.33 9.90
N THR A 93 -10.63 14.29 9.63
CA THR A 93 -12.06 14.26 9.92
C THR A 93 -12.85 14.08 8.63
N GLU A 94 -14.16 13.84 8.73
CA GLU A 94 -15.04 13.77 7.55
C GLU A 94 -14.98 15.04 6.70
N LYS A 95 -14.77 16.21 7.32
CA LYS A 95 -14.65 17.49 6.62
C LYS A 95 -13.42 17.55 5.72
N ASP A 96 -12.39 16.76 6.00
CA ASP A 96 -11.16 16.71 5.22
C ASP A 96 -11.30 15.82 3.97
N ILE A 97 -12.38 15.02 3.88
CA ILE A 97 -12.70 14.19 2.70
C ILE A 97 -13.36 15.06 1.63
N ASN A 98 -12.55 15.90 0.97
CA ASN A 98 -13.02 16.84 -0.05
C ASN A 98 -11.95 17.05 -1.14
N VAL A 99 -12.30 17.80 -2.19
CA VAL A 99 -11.42 18.06 -3.35
C VAL A 99 -10.10 18.76 -3.02
N LYS A 100 -9.98 19.45 -1.88
CA LYS A 100 -8.72 20.11 -1.49
C LYS A 100 -7.70 19.13 -0.91
N SER A 101 -8.15 17.98 -0.42
CA SER A 101 -7.30 16.97 0.23
C SER A 101 -7.19 15.69 -0.60
N ILE A 102 -8.22 15.35 -1.37
CA ILE A 102 -8.28 14.13 -2.21
C ILE A 102 -8.74 14.51 -3.61
N MET A 103 -7.85 14.36 -4.58
CA MET A 103 -8.11 14.67 -5.98
C MET A 103 -7.75 13.49 -6.87
N THR A 104 -8.49 13.32 -7.97
CA THR A 104 -7.99 12.54 -9.09
C THR A 104 -6.91 13.32 -9.84
N HIS A 105 -6.08 12.67 -10.66
CA HIS A 105 -5.12 13.42 -11.49
C HIS A 105 -5.84 14.36 -12.45
N ALA A 106 -7.00 14.00 -13.00
CA ALA A 106 -7.80 14.91 -13.82
C ALA A 106 -8.12 16.23 -13.07
N GLU A 107 -8.51 16.13 -11.81
CA GLU A 107 -8.87 17.28 -10.97
C GLU A 107 -7.64 18.11 -10.58
N ALA A 108 -6.55 17.44 -10.20
CA ALA A 108 -5.30 18.08 -9.85
C ALA A 108 -4.69 18.82 -11.05
N ALA A 109 -4.69 18.19 -12.23
CA ALA A 109 -4.24 18.78 -13.49
C ALA A 109 -5.06 20.01 -13.90
N SER A 110 -6.31 20.08 -13.44
CA SER A 110 -7.22 21.21 -13.69
C SER A 110 -7.28 22.23 -12.55
N ASN A 111 -6.41 22.10 -11.54
CA ASN A 111 -6.41 22.95 -10.34
C ASN A 111 -7.78 23.11 -9.65
N ARG A 112 -8.58 22.03 -9.59
CA ARG A 112 -9.97 22.05 -9.10
C ARG A 112 -10.11 22.41 -7.62
N ASP A 113 -9.02 22.33 -6.86
CA ASP A 113 -8.95 22.78 -5.47
C ASP A 113 -8.85 24.31 -5.31
N GLY A 114 -8.72 25.04 -6.43
CA GLY A 114 -8.53 26.49 -6.47
C GLY A 114 -7.09 26.93 -6.24
N TRP A 115 -6.16 25.99 -6.03
CA TRP A 115 -4.73 26.29 -5.89
C TRP A 115 -4.07 26.25 -7.27
N ILE A 116 -3.93 27.41 -7.92
CA ILE A 116 -3.37 27.50 -9.27
C ILE A 116 -1.84 27.49 -9.22
N VAL A 117 -1.21 26.37 -9.59
CA VAL A 117 0.27 26.20 -9.56
C VAL A 117 0.90 25.82 -10.90
N HIS A 118 0.08 25.49 -11.88
CA HIS A 118 0.46 25.19 -13.26
C HIS A 118 -0.70 25.57 -14.19
N GLU A 119 -0.43 25.66 -15.49
CA GLU A 119 -1.47 25.73 -16.51
C GLU A 119 -2.38 24.50 -16.46
N ASN A 120 -3.60 24.62 -16.96
CA ASN A 120 -4.57 23.52 -16.94
C ASN A 120 -4.20 22.49 -18.00
N TYR A 121 -3.65 21.34 -17.57
CA TYR A 121 -3.34 20.19 -18.44
C TYR A 121 -4.31 19.02 -18.22
N GLY A 122 -5.44 19.30 -17.56
CA GLY A 122 -6.50 18.32 -17.34
C GLY A 122 -7.44 18.19 -18.55
N PRO A 123 -8.61 17.59 -18.36
CA PRO A 123 -9.56 17.31 -19.45
C PRO A 123 -9.93 18.53 -20.29
N LEU A 124 -10.05 18.33 -21.61
CA LEU A 124 -10.49 19.38 -22.56
C LEU A 124 -11.83 20.01 -22.16
N MET A 125 -12.77 19.20 -21.66
CA MET A 125 -14.09 19.67 -21.21
C MET A 125 -14.02 20.56 -19.97
N TRP A 126 -12.91 20.57 -19.25
CA TRP A 126 -12.61 21.47 -18.14
C TRP A 126 -11.69 22.62 -18.57
N GLY A 127 -11.51 22.84 -19.87
CA GLY A 127 -10.68 23.90 -20.44
C GLY A 127 -9.17 23.63 -20.36
N GLY A 128 -8.77 22.38 -20.14
CA GLY A 128 -7.36 21.97 -20.18
C GLY A 128 -6.92 21.49 -21.56
N THR A 129 -5.69 20.99 -21.66
CA THR A 129 -5.09 20.46 -22.89
C THR A 129 -5.27 18.94 -23.09
N GLY A 130 -5.83 18.24 -22.11
CA GLY A 130 -6.29 16.85 -22.23
C GLY A 130 -5.26 15.77 -21.86
N GLU A 131 -4.07 16.13 -21.39
CA GLU A 131 -2.98 15.19 -21.12
C GLU A 131 -3.24 14.29 -19.91
N ARG A 132 -4.01 14.76 -18.92
CA ARG A 132 -4.43 13.95 -17.77
C ARG A 132 -5.92 13.97 -17.57
N TRP A 133 -6.48 12.77 -17.49
CA TRP A 133 -7.91 12.55 -17.33
C TRP A 133 -8.21 11.41 -16.34
N ASP A 134 -7.23 11.04 -15.51
CA ASP A 134 -7.35 9.99 -14.49
C ASP A 134 -8.60 10.18 -13.64
N PHE A 135 -9.43 9.14 -13.65
CA PHE A 135 -10.74 9.08 -13.01
C PHE A 135 -11.64 10.29 -13.26
N LEU A 136 -11.53 10.93 -14.43
CA LEU A 136 -12.61 11.79 -14.93
C LEU A 136 -13.92 10.99 -15.01
N GLN A 137 -13.83 9.78 -15.55
CA GLN A 137 -14.87 8.76 -15.62
C GLN A 137 -14.36 7.46 -14.99
N LEU A 138 -15.25 6.69 -14.37
CA LEU A 138 -14.92 5.38 -13.81
C LEU A 138 -15.26 4.21 -14.74
N SER A 139 -15.97 4.47 -15.83
CA SER A 139 -16.36 3.47 -16.82
C SER A 139 -16.46 4.10 -18.20
N ARG A 140 -16.39 3.27 -19.25
CA ARG A 140 -16.44 3.72 -20.64
C ARG A 140 -17.75 4.49 -20.89
N ARG A 141 -17.63 5.76 -21.29
CA ARG A 141 -18.76 6.68 -21.49
C ARG A 141 -19.59 6.93 -20.22
N GLY A 142 -19.02 6.70 -19.04
CA GLY A 142 -19.66 6.99 -17.77
C GLY A 142 -19.82 8.49 -17.49
N ALA A 143 -20.39 8.84 -16.35
CA ALA A 143 -20.48 10.23 -15.92
C ALA A 143 -19.07 10.81 -15.64
N THR A 144 -18.87 12.09 -15.96
CA THR A 144 -17.60 12.81 -15.81
C THR A 144 -17.46 13.43 -14.41
N ASN A 145 -17.83 12.65 -13.40
CA ASN A 145 -17.84 13.02 -11.98
C ASN A 145 -17.07 12.00 -11.13
N GLY A 146 -16.10 11.28 -11.72
CA GLY A 146 -15.41 10.18 -11.05
C GLY A 146 -14.77 10.58 -9.73
N GLY A 147 -14.17 11.77 -9.63
CA GLY A 147 -13.63 12.29 -8.36
C GLY A 147 -14.68 12.41 -7.24
N ASP A 148 -15.89 12.89 -7.55
CA ASP A 148 -16.97 13.01 -6.57
C ASP A 148 -17.44 11.63 -6.10
N VAL A 149 -17.66 10.71 -7.06
CA VAL A 149 -18.06 9.32 -6.77
C VAL A 149 -17.01 8.62 -5.89
N LEU A 150 -15.72 8.81 -6.18
CA LEU A 150 -14.64 8.24 -5.38
C LEU A 150 -14.62 8.81 -3.97
N ARG A 151 -14.75 10.14 -3.80
CA ARG A 151 -14.79 10.78 -2.48
C ARG A 151 -16.00 10.34 -1.65
N GLU A 152 -17.17 10.21 -2.25
CA GLU A 152 -18.36 9.66 -1.58
C GLU A 152 -18.10 8.22 -1.07
N LYS A 153 -17.43 7.41 -1.89
CA LYS A 153 -17.07 6.04 -1.53
C LYS A 153 -16.05 5.99 -0.39
N ILE A 154 -15.02 6.84 -0.46
CA ILE A 154 -14.01 7.01 0.58
C ILE A 154 -14.67 7.43 1.89
N LEU A 155 -15.60 8.39 1.86
CA LEU A 155 -16.33 8.85 3.03
C LEU A 155 -17.12 7.72 3.69
N LYS A 156 -17.80 6.87 2.89
CA LYS A 156 -18.51 5.69 3.42
C LYS A 156 -17.57 4.75 4.18
N TYR A 157 -16.39 4.43 3.63
CA TYR A 157 -15.41 3.60 4.35
C TYR A 157 -14.80 4.32 5.56
N PHE A 158 -14.60 5.63 5.45
CA PHE A 158 -14.14 6.45 6.54
C PHE A 158 -15.13 6.39 7.73
N GLN A 159 -16.43 6.43 7.46
CA GLN A 159 -17.50 6.28 8.47
C GLN A 159 -17.72 4.83 8.95
N GLY A 160 -17.03 3.85 8.38
CA GLY A 160 -17.11 2.44 8.81
C GLY A 160 -18.18 1.61 8.09
N ALA A 161 -18.68 2.05 6.93
CA ALA A 161 -19.73 1.37 6.17
C ALA A 161 -19.30 0.05 5.49
N SER A 162 -18.13 -0.51 5.81
CA SER A 162 -17.72 -1.84 5.37
C SER A 162 -17.63 -2.76 6.57
N PRO A 163 -18.15 -4.00 6.50
CA PRO A 163 -17.90 -4.97 7.55
C PRO A 163 -16.38 -5.10 7.73
N ALA A 164 -15.91 -4.94 8.97
CA ALA A 164 -14.51 -5.18 9.28
C ALA A 164 -14.17 -6.61 8.80
N PRO A 165 -13.04 -6.80 8.10
CA PRO A 165 -12.66 -8.13 7.65
C PRO A 165 -12.59 -9.07 8.85
N LYS A 166 -13.09 -10.30 8.67
CA LYS A 166 -13.01 -11.32 9.72
C LYS A 166 -11.53 -11.58 10.00
N PRO A 167 -11.06 -11.48 11.26
CA PRO A 167 -9.68 -11.76 11.59
C PRO A 167 -9.27 -13.18 11.16
N LEU A 168 -8.10 -13.27 10.51
CA LEU A 168 -7.43 -14.52 10.16
C LEU A 168 -7.33 -15.44 11.37
N LYS A 169 -7.75 -16.69 11.24
CA LYS A 169 -7.70 -17.62 12.38
C LYS A 169 -6.33 -18.25 12.51
N PHE A 170 -5.85 -18.33 13.75
CA PHE A 170 -4.67 -19.09 14.13
C PHE A 170 -5.09 -20.39 14.80
N VAL A 171 -4.66 -21.52 14.24
CA VAL A 171 -5.22 -22.85 14.54
C VAL A 171 -4.32 -23.71 15.40
N SER A 172 -3.01 -23.44 15.43
CA SER A 172 -2.05 -24.17 16.27
C SER A 172 -0.76 -23.37 16.46
N ASP A 173 0.00 -23.68 17.49
CA ASP A 173 1.40 -23.26 17.63
C ASP A 173 2.33 -24.44 17.39
N GLN A 174 3.48 -24.18 16.76
CA GLN A 174 4.52 -25.15 16.46
C GLN A 174 5.90 -24.59 16.83
N THR A 175 6.88 -25.47 17.00
CA THR A 175 8.28 -25.06 17.16
C THR A 175 9.04 -25.46 15.91
N ILE A 176 9.68 -24.48 15.28
CA ILE A 176 10.61 -24.71 14.16
C ILE A 176 12.05 -24.47 14.63
N GLU A 177 13.02 -24.98 13.88
CA GLU A 177 14.41 -24.58 14.04
C GLU A 177 14.68 -23.33 13.19
N ALA A 178 15.26 -22.30 13.79
CA ALA A 178 15.69 -21.09 13.11
C ALA A 178 17.09 -20.70 13.60
N ASN A 179 18.07 -20.65 12.68
CA ASN A 179 19.48 -20.38 12.99
C ASN A 179 20.05 -21.25 14.14
N GLY A 180 19.71 -22.56 14.13
CA GLY A 180 20.13 -23.52 15.16
C GLY A 180 19.44 -23.37 16.52
N LYS A 181 18.42 -22.50 16.63
CA LYS A 181 17.65 -22.27 17.87
C LYS A 181 16.17 -22.62 17.66
N PRO A 182 15.45 -23.06 18.71
CA PRO A 182 14.00 -23.21 18.62
C PRO A 182 13.32 -21.85 18.48
N LEU A 183 12.33 -21.77 17.60
CA LEU A 183 11.47 -20.61 17.39
C LEU A 183 10.01 -21.06 17.42
N THR A 184 9.19 -20.45 18.28
CA THR A 184 7.75 -20.69 18.31
C THR A 184 7.07 -19.92 17.18
N VAL A 185 6.24 -20.60 16.41
CA VAL A 185 5.45 -20.03 15.32
C VAL A 185 3.97 -20.37 15.51
N SER A 186 3.09 -19.42 15.19
CA SER A 186 1.66 -19.68 15.08
C SER A 186 1.29 -20.02 13.64
N ILE A 187 0.51 -21.06 13.44
CA ILE A 187 0.01 -21.49 12.14
C ILE A 187 -1.39 -20.94 11.94
N ASP A 188 -1.60 -20.28 10.80
CA ASP A 188 -2.93 -19.79 10.42
C ASP A 188 -3.79 -20.87 9.73
N GLU A 189 -5.07 -20.57 9.50
CA GLU A 189 -6.02 -21.46 8.83
C GLU A 189 -5.66 -21.79 7.37
N ASN A 190 -4.71 -21.06 6.77
CA ASN A 190 -4.17 -21.31 5.43
C ASN A 190 -2.84 -22.09 5.48
N GLY A 191 -2.37 -22.47 6.67
CA GLY A 191 -1.10 -23.19 6.87
C GLY A 191 0.15 -22.30 6.86
N SER A 192 0.01 -20.97 6.81
CA SER A 192 1.18 -20.09 6.90
C SER A 192 1.70 -20.00 8.33
N SER A 193 3.02 -20.01 8.48
CA SER A 193 3.69 -19.83 9.76
C SER A 193 3.94 -18.34 10.04
N TRP A 194 3.64 -17.90 11.26
CA TRP A 194 3.81 -16.53 11.73
C TRP A 194 4.66 -16.49 12.99
N ALA A 195 5.55 -15.50 13.08
CA ALA A 195 6.36 -15.28 14.28
C ALA A 195 6.43 -13.80 14.63
N ARG A 196 6.89 -13.50 15.84
CA ARG A 196 7.13 -12.13 16.27
C ARG A 196 8.26 -11.54 15.43
N ALA A 197 7.98 -10.39 14.82
CA ALA A 197 8.93 -9.68 13.98
C ALA A 197 10.23 -9.35 14.72
N GLY A 198 10.14 -8.80 15.94
CA GLY A 198 11.31 -8.45 16.74
C GLY A 198 12.16 -9.66 17.16
N GLU A 199 11.53 -10.82 17.36
CA GLU A 199 12.23 -12.06 17.69
C GLU A 199 13.04 -12.57 16.49
N LEU A 200 12.43 -12.59 15.30
CA LEU A 200 13.12 -12.91 14.06
C LEU A 200 14.28 -11.94 13.77
N LEU A 201 14.05 -10.63 13.90
CA LEU A 201 15.09 -9.61 13.71
C LEU A 201 16.27 -9.80 14.67
N THR A 202 15.98 -10.06 15.95
CA THR A 202 17.00 -10.33 16.97
C THR A 202 17.76 -11.63 16.67
N LEU A 203 17.05 -12.69 16.26
CA LEU A 203 17.63 -14.00 15.95
C LEU A 203 18.65 -13.94 14.79
N TYR A 204 18.45 -13.00 13.86
CA TYR A 204 19.31 -12.78 12.70
C TYR A 204 20.22 -11.54 12.82
N ASN A 205 20.35 -10.97 14.02
CA ASN A 205 21.20 -9.81 14.30
C ASN A 205 20.93 -8.60 13.39
N LEU A 206 19.65 -8.35 13.08
CA LEU A 206 19.22 -7.21 12.29
C LEU A 206 18.85 -6.05 13.22
N SER A 207 19.53 -4.92 13.11
CA SER A 207 19.22 -3.72 13.91
C SER A 207 17.89 -3.12 13.49
N TYR A 208 17.03 -2.79 14.46
CA TYR A 208 15.72 -2.24 14.19
C TYR A 208 15.23 -1.28 15.27
N PHE A 209 14.25 -0.45 14.92
CA PHE A 209 13.52 0.43 15.82
C PHE A 209 12.01 0.30 15.60
N TRP A 210 11.23 0.25 16.68
CA TRP A 210 9.76 0.26 16.61
C TRP A 210 9.23 1.68 16.78
N ASP A 211 8.56 2.18 15.74
CA ASP A 211 7.76 3.40 15.79
C ASP A 211 6.29 3.02 16.08
N SER A 212 5.89 3.21 17.33
CA SER A 212 4.54 2.90 17.80
C SER A 212 3.48 3.81 17.19
N SER A 213 3.83 5.05 16.86
CA SER A 213 2.90 6.03 16.29
C SER A 213 2.47 5.64 14.89
N LYS A 214 3.37 5.00 14.13
CA LYS A 214 3.14 4.57 12.75
C LYS A 214 2.85 3.07 12.61
N ARG A 215 2.95 2.30 13.70
CA ARG A 215 2.99 0.82 13.66
C ARG A 215 4.02 0.36 12.63
N ARG A 216 5.27 0.77 12.83
CA ARG A 216 6.34 0.54 11.87
C ARG A 216 7.61 0.03 12.54
N ILE A 217 8.27 -0.89 11.87
CA ILE A 217 9.64 -1.27 12.18
C ILE A 217 10.57 -0.62 11.15
N LEU A 218 11.48 0.22 11.63
CA LEU A 218 12.56 0.76 10.82
C LEU A 218 13.75 -0.18 10.94
N ILE A 219 14.18 -0.75 9.81
CA ILE A 219 15.38 -1.57 9.72
C ILE A 219 16.57 -0.64 9.46
N GLY A 220 17.58 -0.71 10.33
CA GLY A 220 18.82 0.05 10.17
C GLY A 220 19.63 -0.39 8.95
N ASN A 221 20.73 0.31 8.67
CA ASN A 221 21.61 0.10 7.51
C ASN A 221 21.81 -1.41 7.24
N SER A 222 21.10 -1.93 6.24
CA SER A 222 21.06 -3.35 5.93
C SER A 222 21.41 -3.52 4.47
N ASP A 223 22.24 -4.51 4.16
CA ASP A 223 22.53 -4.96 2.79
C ASP A 223 21.32 -5.65 2.15
N THR A 224 20.09 -5.32 2.56
CA THR A 224 18.88 -5.98 2.11
C THR A 224 18.32 -5.21 0.93
N ALA A 225 18.36 -5.79 -0.27
CA ALA A 225 17.57 -5.29 -1.38
C ALA A 225 16.09 -5.71 -1.19
N PRO A 226 15.13 -4.77 -1.15
CA PRO A 226 13.71 -5.11 -1.08
C PRO A 226 13.31 -6.05 -2.23
N LYS A 227 12.68 -7.20 -1.90
CA LYS A 227 12.22 -8.14 -2.94
C LYS A 227 10.84 -7.82 -3.49
N TYR A 228 10.09 -6.97 -2.80
CA TYR A 228 8.76 -6.51 -3.20
C TYR A 228 7.83 -7.67 -3.55
N LEU A 229 7.78 -8.67 -2.66
CA LEU A 229 6.98 -9.87 -2.88
C LEU A 229 5.53 -9.50 -3.27
N GLN A 230 5.00 -10.17 -4.29
CA GLN A 230 3.65 -9.88 -4.78
C GLN A 230 2.58 -10.33 -3.79
N ASP A 231 2.85 -11.42 -3.05
CA ASP A 231 1.92 -11.93 -2.05
C ASP A 231 2.13 -11.31 -0.66
N LYS A 232 2.15 -9.98 -0.53
CA LYS A 232 2.20 -9.32 0.80
C LYS A 232 0.87 -9.41 1.56
N VAL A 233 0.95 -9.34 2.89
CA VAL A 233 -0.21 -9.36 3.79
C VAL A 233 -1.17 -8.22 3.44
N GLN A 234 -2.44 -8.56 3.23
CA GLN A 234 -3.47 -7.61 2.80
C GLN A 234 -4.32 -7.09 3.99
N PRO A 235 -4.95 -5.90 3.90
CA PRO A 235 -5.87 -5.42 4.94
C PRO A 235 -7.05 -6.37 5.21
N SER A 236 -7.40 -7.23 4.25
CA SER A 236 -8.46 -8.23 4.36
C SER A 236 -8.19 -9.32 5.40
N VAL A 237 -6.98 -9.44 5.97
CA VAL A 237 -6.68 -10.40 7.04
C VAL A 237 -7.34 -10.07 8.38
N GLY A 238 -8.00 -8.91 8.51
CA GLY A 238 -8.80 -8.57 9.68
C GLY A 238 -7.99 -8.18 10.93
N TYR A 239 -6.69 -7.97 10.79
CA TYR A 239 -5.83 -7.42 11.84
C TYR A 239 -5.33 -6.02 11.49
N PRO A 240 -5.04 -5.17 12.50
CA PRO A 240 -4.28 -3.95 12.28
C PRO A 240 -2.93 -4.31 11.66
N LEU A 241 -2.57 -3.68 10.54
CA LEU A 241 -1.28 -3.95 9.89
C LEU A 241 -0.14 -3.17 10.55
N PHE A 242 1.07 -3.69 10.42
CA PHE A 242 2.32 -2.96 10.63
C PHE A 242 3.21 -3.11 9.39
N GLU A 243 4.12 -2.16 9.19
CA GLU A 243 5.03 -2.15 8.05
C GLU A 243 6.48 -2.28 8.54
N MET A 244 7.32 -2.98 7.78
CA MET A 244 8.78 -2.88 7.88
C MET A 244 9.31 -2.06 6.72
N SER A 245 10.17 -1.08 7.02
CA SER A 245 10.81 -0.26 6.00
C SER A 245 12.32 -0.14 6.24
N LEU A 246 13.08 -0.03 5.16
CA LEU A 246 14.50 0.29 5.24
C LEU A 246 14.71 1.78 5.52
N GLN A 247 15.70 2.11 6.35
CA GLN A 247 16.12 3.50 6.53
C GLN A 247 16.93 3.96 5.29
N GLY A 248 16.45 5.00 4.60
CA GLY A 248 17.15 5.64 3.48
C GLY A 248 16.37 5.67 2.16
N GLY A 249 16.79 6.54 1.23
CA GLY A 249 16.18 6.68 -0.11
C GLY A 249 14.68 6.99 -0.07
N ASN A 250 13.92 6.33 -0.95
CA ASN A 250 12.45 6.42 -1.02
C ASN A 250 11.74 5.55 0.04
N SER A 251 12.37 5.28 1.19
CA SER A 251 11.79 4.53 2.33
C SER A 251 10.93 3.32 1.91
N PRO A 252 11.52 2.33 1.22
CA PRO A 252 10.76 1.22 0.67
C PRO A 252 10.12 0.39 1.77
N ILE A 253 8.85 0.02 1.57
CA ILE A 253 8.15 -0.94 2.43
C ILE A 253 8.53 -2.35 1.97
N ILE A 254 9.31 -3.05 2.78
CA ILE A 254 9.84 -4.37 2.42
C ILE A 254 8.91 -5.49 2.85
N LEU A 255 8.27 -5.36 4.01
CA LEU A 255 7.38 -6.38 4.56
C LEU A 255 6.16 -5.76 5.21
N THR A 256 5.01 -6.41 5.08
CA THR A 256 3.79 -6.06 5.81
C THR A 256 3.41 -7.23 6.71
N GLY A 257 3.10 -6.96 7.97
CA GLY A 257 2.59 -7.97 8.89
C GLY A 257 1.39 -7.48 9.66
N ILE A 258 1.05 -8.20 10.72
CA ILE A 258 -0.10 -7.90 11.58
C ILE A 258 0.34 -7.49 12.98
N VAL A 259 -0.47 -6.67 13.64
CA VAL A 259 -0.40 -6.43 15.07
C VAL A 259 -1.45 -7.32 15.72
N ARG A 260 -0.98 -8.31 16.46
CA ARG A 260 -1.80 -9.27 17.22
C ARG A 260 -1.30 -9.27 18.66
N ASP A 261 -2.22 -9.20 19.63
CA ASP A 261 -1.91 -9.18 21.06
C ASP A 261 -0.88 -8.09 21.45
N GLY A 262 -1.00 -6.92 20.81
CA GLY A 262 -0.11 -5.78 21.00
C GLY A 262 1.31 -5.93 20.42
N ARG A 263 1.58 -7.00 19.66
CA ARG A 263 2.91 -7.29 19.09
C ARG A 263 2.86 -7.45 17.58
N ALA A 264 3.93 -7.00 16.93
CA ALA A 264 4.14 -7.15 15.49
C ALA A 264 4.51 -8.60 15.14
N HIS A 265 3.74 -9.22 14.24
CA HIS A 265 3.93 -10.58 13.74
C HIS A 265 3.95 -10.60 12.21
N CYS A 266 4.92 -11.27 11.61
CA CYS A 266 5.04 -11.42 10.17
C CYS A 266 5.03 -12.90 9.77
N ARG A 267 4.74 -13.17 8.49
CA ARG A 267 4.90 -14.50 7.92
C ARG A 267 6.38 -14.86 7.88
N VAL A 268 6.69 -16.04 8.41
CA VAL A 268 8.07 -16.52 8.62
C VAL A 268 8.80 -16.70 7.29
N LEU A 269 8.13 -17.27 6.29
CA LEU A 269 8.72 -17.48 4.96
C LEU A 269 8.96 -16.14 4.24
N GLU A 270 7.98 -15.23 4.27
CA GLU A 270 8.09 -13.88 3.70
C GLU A 270 9.28 -13.11 4.32
N PHE A 271 9.44 -13.20 5.65
CA PHE A 271 10.60 -12.63 6.34
C PHE A 271 11.92 -13.26 5.85
N ALA A 272 11.96 -14.59 5.74
CA ALA A 272 13.16 -15.28 5.30
C ALA A 272 13.55 -14.89 3.88
N GLU A 273 12.57 -14.78 2.98
CA GLU A 273 12.76 -14.33 1.61
C GLU A 273 13.31 -12.90 1.58
N GLU A 274 12.64 -11.94 2.21
CA GLU A 274 13.06 -10.53 2.21
C GLU A 274 14.50 -10.36 2.73
N PHE A 275 14.90 -11.08 3.77
CA PHE A 275 16.23 -10.92 4.38
C PHE A 275 17.32 -11.88 3.87
N GLY A 276 17.04 -12.65 2.81
CA GLY A 276 18.04 -13.58 2.22
C GLY A 276 18.41 -14.74 3.14
N ILE A 277 17.45 -15.25 3.90
CA ILE A 277 17.60 -16.38 4.81
C ILE A 277 17.15 -17.65 4.08
N THR A 278 17.98 -18.68 4.10
CA THR A 278 17.62 -19.98 3.50
C THR A 278 16.48 -20.64 4.28
N ALA A 279 15.51 -21.22 3.59
CA ALA A 279 14.45 -22.03 4.19
C ALA A 279 14.48 -23.46 3.63
N SER A 280 14.21 -24.44 4.50
CA SER A 280 13.93 -25.83 4.11
C SER A 280 12.56 -26.25 4.61
N PHE A 281 11.91 -27.18 3.92
CA PHE A 281 10.56 -27.65 4.23
C PHE A 281 10.56 -29.11 4.69
N ASN A 282 9.53 -29.50 5.46
CA ASN A 282 9.32 -30.83 6.04
C ASN A 282 10.40 -31.30 7.05
N PRO A 283 10.49 -30.70 8.26
CA PRO A 283 9.71 -29.56 8.75
C PRO A 283 10.24 -28.21 8.26
N LEU A 284 9.43 -27.14 8.36
CA LEU A 284 9.90 -25.79 8.09
C LEU A 284 11.09 -25.48 9.01
N LYS A 285 12.18 -25.02 8.43
CA LYS A 285 13.39 -24.61 9.15
C LYS A 285 14.02 -23.40 8.47
N LEU A 286 14.44 -22.43 9.26
CA LEU A 286 15.22 -21.29 8.78
C LEU A 286 16.70 -21.51 9.06
N GLY A 287 17.51 -21.45 8.00
CA GLY A 287 18.95 -21.58 8.07
C GLY A 287 19.64 -20.25 8.35
N ARG A 288 20.82 -20.07 7.75
CA ARG A 288 21.63 -18.85 7.88
C ARG A 288 21.14 -17.75 6.94
N ARG A 289 21.37 -16.49 7.35
CA ARG A 289 21.29 -15.33 6.45
C ARG A 289 22.49 -15.34 5.52
N LEU A 290 22.25 -15.33 4.20
CA LEU A 290 23.29 -15.30 3.18
C LEU A 290 23.64 -13.88 2.69
N GLY A 291 22.92 -12.87 3.19
CA GLY A 291 22.95 -11.51 2.63
C GLY A 291 21.79 -11.31 1.64
N GLY A 292 21.34 -10.07 1.51
CA GLY A 292 20.35 -9.64 0.53
C GLY A 292 21.00 -9.01 -0.68
#